data_AF-Q2PBR0-F1
#
_entry.id   AF-Q2PBR0-F1
#
_cell.length_a   1.000
_cell.length_b   1.000
_cell.length_c   1.000
_cell.angle_alpha   90.00
_cell.angle_beta   90.00
_cell.angle_gamma   90.00
#
_symmetry.space_group_name_H-M   'P 1'
#
loop_
_entity.id
_entity.type
_entity.pdbx_description
1 polymer ?
#
loop_
_entity_poly.entity_id
_entity_poly.type
_entity_poly.pdbx_seq_one_letter_code
_entity_poly.pdbx_strand_id
1 'polypeptide(L)'
;IVWGDIALIDGNINAQGSDIAKTGGFVETSGHYLSIDSNAIVKTKEWLLDPDNVTIEAPSLSRADTDISSEFPIGDGTENSPKKNADKTILTNETISNFLQNAKVMNITAKRKLTVNSSISIGSRSHLILHSEGQGDGGVQIDGDITSEGGNLTINSGGWVDVHKNITLGTGFLNITAGGSVAFEKGGNNARNATDAQITAQGTITVNKDDKQFRFNNVSINGMGEGLKFIANQNNFTHKFDGEINISGIVTINQTTKKDAKYWHASKDSYWNVSSLTLNDDAKFTFIKFVDSGSNSQDLRSARRRFAGVHFN
;
A
#
# COMPACT_ATOMS: atom_id res chain seq x y z
N ILE A 1 -23.20 7.17 -3.84
CA ILE A 1 -21.84 6.90 -4.32
C ILE A 1 -21.94 6.59 -5.81
N VAL A 2 -21.19 7.32 -6.63
CA VAL A 2 -21.06 7.10 -8.07
C VAL A 2 -19.58 6.87 -8.33
N TRP A 3 -19.23 5.70 -8.85
CA TRP A 3 -17.87 5.33 -9.22
C TRP A 3 -17.84 4.83 -10.67
N GLY A 4 -16.82 5.20 -11.43
CA GLY A 4 -16.53 4.61 -12.73
C GLY A 4 -15.15 5.00 -13.25
N ASP A 5 -14.51 4.14 -14.06
CA ASP A 5 -13.24 4.47 -14.72
C ASP A 5 -13.36 5.80 -15.50
N ILE A 6 -14.52 6.03 -16.13
CA ILE A 6 -14.95 7.35 -16.59
C ILE A 6 -16.28 7.65 -15.89
N ALA A 7 -16.29 8.64 -15.01
CA ALA A 7 -17.47 9.11 -14.30
C ALA A 7 -17.88 10.47 -14.88
N LEU A 8 -18.95 10.48 -15.67
CA LEU A 8 -19.55 11.70 -16.19
C LEU A 8 -20.76 12.04 -15.33
N ILE A 9 -20.66 13.13 -14.56
CA ILE A 9 -21.77 13.66 -13.79
C ILE A 9 -22.33 14.84 -14.58
N ASP A 10 -23.41 14.60 -15.31
CA ASP A 10 -24.10 15.57 -16.18
C ASP A 10 -25.61 15.62 -15.84
N GLY A 11 -25.94 15.41 -14.57
CA GLY A 11 -27.30 15.31 -14.10
C GLY A 11 -27.48 15.81 -12.66
N ASN A 12 -28.70 15.68 -12.15
CA ASN A 12 -29.03 16.11 -10.80
C ASN A 12 -28.94 14.94 -9.81
N ILE A 13 -28.08 15.04 -8.80
CA ILE A 13 -28.05 14.11 -7.67
C ILE A 13 -28.68 14.82 -6.48
N ASN A 14 -29.87 14.39 -6.10
CA ASN A 14 -30.59 14.94 -4.96
C ASN A 14 -30.56 13.99 -3.77
N ALA A 15 -29.68 14.30 -2.81
CA ALA A 15 -29.61 13.71 -1.49
C ALA A 15 -30.05 14.72 -0.41
N GLN A 16 -30.92 15.68 -0.74
CA GLN A 16 -31.40 16.67 0.22
C GLN A 16 -32.36 16.02 1.23
N GLY A 17 -32.12 16.27 2.51
CA GLY A 17 -33.07 15.98 3.58
C GLY A 17 -34.09 17.11 3.75
N SER A 18 -34.92 17.02 4.79
CA SER A 18 -35.84 18.10 5.19
C SER A 18 -35.10 19.39 5.58
N ASP A 19 -33.88 19.26 6.10
CA ASP A 19 -32.93 20.33 6.39
C ASP A 19 -31.58 19.84 5.85
N ILE A 20 -31.04 20.47 4.81
CA ILE A 20 -29.84 19.97 4.13
C ILE A 20 -28.62 19.88 5.05
N ALA A 21 -28.51 20.74 6.06
CA ALA A 21 -27.39 20.73 7.00
C ALA A 21 -27.56 19.66 8.10
N LYS A 22 -28.80 19.35 8.48
CA LYS A 22 -29.10 18.40 9.57
C LYS A 22 -29.42 16.99 9.09
N THR A 23 -30.23 16.88 8.05
CA THR A 23 -30.80 15.62 7.54
C THR A 23 -30.43 15.33 6.09
N GLY A 24 -29.64 16.20 5.44
CA GLY A 24 -29.07 15.91 4.12
C GLY A 24 -28.18 14.67 4.14
N GLY A 25 -28.27 13.89 3.07
CA GLY A 25 -27.44 12.71 2.83
C GLY A 25 -26.04 13.09 2.35
N PHE A 26 -25.28 12.07 1.98
CA PHE A 26 -23.92 12.18 1.48
C PHE A 26 -23.86 11.74 0.01
N VAL A 27 -23.06 12.44 -0.81
CA VAL A 27 -22.77 12.08 -2.20
C VAL A 27 -21.26 11.95 -2.39
N GLU A 28 -20.84 10.81 -2.90
CA GLU A 28 -19.48 10.62 -3.42
C GLU A 28 -19.58 10.49 -4.93
N THR A 29 -18.76 11.23 -5.65
CA THR A 29 -18.54 11.02 -7.08
C THR A 29 -17.05 10.87 -7.31
N SER A 30 -16.65 9.71 -7.80
CA SER A 30 -15.24 9.32 -7.88
C SER A 30 -15.04 8.54 -9.18
N GLY A 31 -13.81 8.53 -9.70
CA GLY A 31 -13.49 7.92 -10.99
C GLY A 31 -12.13 8.33 -11.54
N HIS A 32 -11.63 7.58 -12.53
CA HIS A 32 -10.32 7.86 -13.15
C HIS A 32 -10.33 9.11 -14.02
N TYR A 33 -11.43 9.28 -14.74
CA TYR A 33 -11.78 10.51 -15.42
C TYR A 33 -13.13 10.95 -14.88
N LEU A 34 -13.09 11.73 -13.79
CA LEU A 34 -14.28 12.37 -13.25
C LEU A 34 -14.46 13.72 -13.93
N SER A 35 -15.51 13.84 -14.73
CA SER A 35 -15.95 15.11 -15.31
C SER A 35 -17.31 15.46 -14.71
N ILE A 36 -17.37 16.64 -14.09
CA ILE A 36 -18.60 17.22 -13.58
C ILE A 36 -18.96 18.32 -14.56
N ASP A 37 -20.05 18.13 -15.30
CA ASP A 37 -20.54 19.14 -16.25
C ASP A 37 -21.00 20.39 -15.48
N SER A 38 -20.92 21.54 -16.13
CA SER A 38 -21.49 22.80 -15.64
C SER A 38 -22.97 22.74 -15.26
N ASN A 39 -23.72 21.80 -15.86
CA ASN A 39 -25.15 21.58 -15.62
C ASN A 39 -25.41 20.57 -14.49
N ALA A 40 -24.37 19.95 -13.93
CA ALA A 40 -24.52 19.04 -12.80
C ALA A 40 -24.97 19.80 -11.54
N ILE A 41 -26.02 19.30 -10.91
CA ILE A 41 -26.56 19.87 -9.67
C ILE A 41 -26.52 18.78 -8.61
N VAL A 42 -25.66 18.92 -7.60
CA VAL A 42 -25.62 18.01 -6.45
C VAL A 42 -26.18 18.72 -5.23
N LYS A 43 -27.31 18.22 -4.71
CA LYS A 43 -27.94 18.71 -3.48
C LYS A 43 -27.72 17.71 -2.38
N THR A 44 -26.73 17.95 -1.54
CA THR A 44 -26.28 17.02 -0.51
C THR A 44 -25.76 17.82 0.68
N LYS A 45 -25.69 17.19 1.85
CA LYS A 45 -25.00 17.79 3.00
C LYS A 45 -23.49 17.83 2.77
N GLU A 46 -22.97 16.80 2.10
CA GLU A 46 -21.54 16.58 1.88
C GLU A 46 -21.32 15.95 0.50
N TRP A 47 -20.39 16.50 -0.28
CA TRP A 47 -20.00 16.01 -1.61
C TRP A 47 -18.49 15.76 -1.64
N LEU A 48 -18.06 14.51 -1.77
CA LEU A 48 -16.63 14.15 -1.76
C LEU A 48 -16.09 13.84 -3.17
N LEU A 49 -14.93 14.44 -3.42
CA LEU A 49 -14.07 14.24 -4.59
C LEU A 49 -12.68 13.89 -4.06
N ASP A 50 -12.24 12.64 -4.21
CA ASP A 50 -10.86 12.30 -3.83
C ASP A 50 -9.87 13.03 -4.75
N PRO A 51 -8.81 13.64 -4.19
CA PRO A 51 -7.76 14.30 -4.96
C PRO A 51 -6.96 13.28 -5.76
N ASP A 52 -6.50 13.68 -6.95
CA ASP A 52 -5.69 12.81 -7.80
C ASP A 52 -4.40 12.40 -7.11
N ASN A 53 -3.70 13.37 -6.53
CA ASN A 53 -2.45 13.13 -5.83
C ASN A 53 -2.49 13.76 -4.45
N VAL A 54 -2.02 13.01 -3.47
CA VAL A 54 -1.84 13.47 -2.10
C VAL A 54 -0.39 13.32 -1.71
N THR A 55 0.19 14.37 -1.13
CA THR A 55 1.48 14.31 -0.46
C THR A 55 1.35 14.65 1.02
N ILE A 56 2.05 13.89 1.85
CA ILE A 56 2.15 14.14 3.28
C ILE A 56 3.54 14.71 3.55
N GLU A 57 3.56 15.96 4.01
CA GLU A 57 4.78 16.77 4.14
C GLU A 57 4.98 17.21 5.58
N ALA A 58 6.21 17.62 5.89
CA ALA A 58 6.55 18.34 7.11
C ALA A 58 5.80 19.69 7.17
N PRO A 59 5.61 20.26 8.37
CA PRO A 59 5.08 21.61 8.48
C PRO A 59 5.97 22.62 7.75
N SER A 60 5.35 23.63 7.15
CA SER A 60 6.08 24.76 6.57
C SER A 60 5.33 26.06 6.86
N LEU A 61 6.09 27.15 7.02
CA LEU A 61 5.53 28.46 7.36
C LEU A 61 4.57 29.03 6.30
N SER A 62 4.64 28.53 5.07
CA SER A 62 3.77 28.95 3.96
C SER A 62 2.44 28.20 3.93
N ARG A 63 2.26 27.15 4.75
CA ARG A 63 1.01 26.37 4.80
C ARG A 63 0.09 26.93 5.87
N ALA A 64 -1.08 27.38 5.44
CA ALA A 64 -2.21 27.70 6.31
C ALA A 64 -3.14 26.48 6.46
N ASP A 65 -4.05 26.56 7.43
CA ASP A 65 -5.14 25.61 7.64
C ASP A 65 -4.70 24.16 7.90
N THR A 66 -3.65 23.96 8.70
CA THR A 66 -3.13 22.62 9.03
C THR A 66 -3.88 21.91 10.18
N ASP A 67 -4.94 22.52 10.70
CA ASP A 67 -5.78 21.93 11.74
C ASP A 67 -6.47 20.63 11.27
N ILE A 68 -6.69 19.71 12.20
CA ILE A 68 -7.28 18.39 11.92
C ILE A 68 -8.62 18.46 11.19
N SER A 69 -9.48 19.43 11.52
CA SER A 69 -10.79 19.59 10.87
C SER A 69 -10.70 20.20 9.48
N SER A 70 -9.60 20.88 9.16
CA SER A 70 -9.36 21.44 7.83
C SER A 70 -8.71 20.42 6.91
N GLU A 71 -7.70 19.70 7.40
CA GLU A 71 -7.05 18.64 6.62
C GLU A 71 -7.91 17.37 6.51
N PHE A 72 -8.69 17.06 7.55
CA PHE A 72 -9.50 15.85 7.66
C PHE A 72 -10.94 16.17 8.15
N PRO A 73 -11.77 16.81 7.30
CA PRO A 73 -13.10 17.27 7.71
C PRO A 73 -14.09 16.13 7.96
N ILE A 74 -13.80 14.93 7.45
CA ILE A 74 -14.75 13.81 7.38
C ILE A 74 -14.46 12.83 8.52
N GLY A 75 -15.51 12.31 9.16
CA GLY A 75 -15.43 11.28 10.20
C GLY A 75 -15.01 11.79 11.59
N ASP A 76 -15.01 10.89 12.58
CA ASP A 76 -14.73 11.18 14.00
C ASP A 76 -13.47 10.47 14.56
N GLY A 77 -12.83 9.64 13.72
CA GLY A 77 -11.63 8.91 14.05
C GLY A 77 -11.86 7.58 14.74
N THR A 78 -13.07 7.04 14.70
CA THR A 78 -13.38 5.66 15.13
C THR A 78 -13.15 4.67 14.00
N GLU A 79 -13.10 3.37 14.31
CA GLU A 79 -12.99 2.32 13.28
C GLU A 79 -14.13 2.37 12.24
N ASN A 80 -15.34 2.70 12.68
CA ASN A 80 -16.52 2.80 11.81
C ASN A 80 -16.63 4.17 11.10
N SER A 81 -15.93 5.19 11.59
CA SER A 81 -15.89 6.52 11.00
C SER A 81 -14.48 7.12 11.07
N PRO A 82 -13.52 6.58 10.30
CA PRO A 82 -12.15 7.08 10.28
C PRO A 82 -12.10 8.55 9.88
N LYS A 83 -11.10 9.29 10.38
CA LYS A 83 -10.79 10.61 9.84
C LYS A 83 -10.28 10.49 8.41
N LYS A 84 -10.80 11.31 7.49
CA LYS A 84 -10.40 11.29 6.07
C LYS A 84 -10.14 12.66 5.51
N ASN A 85 -9.18 12.76 4.59
CA ASN A 85 -9.01 13.94 3.77
C ASN A 85 -10.17 14.06 2.78
N ALA A 86 -10.49 15.30 2.43
CA ALA A 86 -11.36 15.61 1.30
C ALA A 86 -10.47 15.98 0.11
N ASP A 87 -10.73 17.14 -0.50
CA ASP A 87 -10.06 17.69 -1.67
C ASP A 87 -8.60 18.14 -1.47
N LYS A 88 -8.10 18.17 -0.22
CA LYS A 88 -6.72 18.59 0.05
C LYS A 88 -5.68 17.63 -0.53
N THR A 89 -4.77 18.19 -1.31
CA THR A 89 -3.66 17.48 -1.97
C THR A 89 -2.37 17.46 -1.18
N ILE A 90 -2.21 18.33 -0.18
CA ILE A 90 -1.04 18.36 0.71
C ILE A 90 -1.53 18.32 2.15
N LEU A 91 -1.06 17.33 2.91
CA LEU A 91 -1.42 17.06 4.30
C LEU A 91 -0.19 17.17 5.20
N THR A 92 -0.38 17.44 6.49
CA THR A 92 0.72 17.65 7.45
C THR A 92 0.95 16.38 8.27
N ASN A 93 2.18 15.86 8.25
CA ASN A 93 2.55 14.67 9.02
C ASN A 93 2.35 14.84 10.54
N GLU A 94 2.61 16.03 11.09
CA GLU A 94 2.39 16.33 12.51
C GLU A 94 0.92 16.30 12.89
N THR A 95 0.03 16.84 12.05
CA THR A 95 -1.43 16.78 12.26
C THR A 95 -1.90 15.33 12.31
N ILE A 96 -1.39 14.49 11.40
CA ILE A 96 -1.67 13.05 11.36
C ILE A 96 -1.15 12.36 12.64
N SER A 97 0.12 12.59 12.98
CA SER A 97 0.77 11.93 14.11
C SER A 97 0.11 12.30 15.44
N ASN A 98 -0.18 13.58 15.67
CA ASN A 98 -0.86 14.07 16.86
C ASN A 98 -2.26 13.46 17.01
N PHE A 99 -2.99 13.33 15.90
CA PHE A 99 -4.30 12.69 15.90
C PHE A 99 -4.21 11.21 16.29
N LEU A 100 -3.23 10.50 15.72
CA LEU A 100 -3.02 9.07 15.93
C LEU A 100 -2.40 8.73 17.30
N GLN A 101 -2.10 9.68 18.19
CA GLN A 101 -1.63 9.34 19.55
C GLN A 101 -2.72 8.69 20.42
N ASN A 102 -4.00 8.94 20.13
CA ASN A 102 -5.10 8.71 21.08
C ASN A 102 -6.05 7.56 20.69
N ALA A 103 -5.53 6.43 20.20
CA ALA A 103 -6.32 5.27 19.75
C ALA A 103 -7.37 5.64 18.69
N LYS A 104 -6.90 6.28 17.62
CA LYS A 104 -7.72 6.81 16.53
C LYS A 104 -7.45 6.10 15.23
N VAL A 105 -8.42 6.17 14.33
CA VAL A 105 -8.33 5.64 12.97
C VAL A 105 -8.35 6.77 11.97
N MET A 106 -7.41 6.75 11.02
CA MET A 106 -7.32 7.70 9.93
C MET A 106 -7.20 6.95 8.61
N ASN A 107 -7.93 7.39 7.59
CA ASN A 107 -7.90 6.85 6.25
C ASN A 107 -7.63 7.97 5.24
N ILE A 108 -6.44 7.95 4.67
CA ILE A 108 -5.97 8.95 3.71
C ILE A 108 -6.11 8.38 2.30
N THR A 109 -6.86 9.06 1.45
CA THR A 109 -7.24 8.60 0.11
C THR A 109 -6.64 9.49 -0.97
N ALA A 110 -6.20 8.87 -2.05
CA ALA A 110 -5.83 9.53 -3.30
C ALA A 110 -6.31 8.66 -4.47
N LYS A 111 -6.64 9.27 -5.60
CA LYS A 111 -7.03 8.49 -6.78
C LYS A 111 -5.82 7.87 -7.47
N ARG A 112 -4.82 8.67 -7.78
CA ARG A 112 -3.62 8.23 -8.50
C ARG A 112 -2.48 7.91 -7.57
N LYS A 113 -1.96 8.87 -6.81
CA LYS A 113 -0.72 8.69 -6.03
C LYS A 113 -0.81 9.29 -4.64
N LEU A 114 -0.48 8.49 -3.64
CA LEU A 114 -0.25 8.94 -2.27
C LEU A 114 1.25 8.87 -1.97
N THR A 115 1.86 9.97 -1.54
CA THR A 115 3.27 10.04 -1.18
C THR A 115 3.44 10.48 0.27
N VAL A 116 4.19 9.72 1.06
CA VAL A 116 4.52 10.06 2.45
C VAL A 116 5.96 10.55 2.48
N ASN A 117 6.17 11.86 2.36
CA ASN A 117 7.49 12.49 2.29
C ASN A 117 8.10 12.79 3.66
N SER A 118 7.30 12.70 4.73
CA SER A 118 7.73 13.01 6.08
C SER A 118 7.24 11.96 7.07
N SER A 119 8.05 11.72 8.10
CA SER A 119 7.82 10.62 9.03
C SER A 119 6.49 10.77 9.79
N ILE A 120 5.83 9.64 10.03
CA ILE A 120 4.55 9.56 10.77
C ILE A 120 4.73 8.66 11.97
N SER A 121 4.24 9.11 13.13
CA SER A 121 4.14 8.28 14.33
C SER A 121 2.69 7.86 14.58
N ILE A 122 2.47 6.57 14.78
CA ILE A 122 1.16 5.96 15.05
C ILE A 122 1.14 5.51 16.51
N GLY A 123 0.14 5.94 17.30
CA GLY A 123 -0.03 5.47 18.68
C GLY A 123 -0.34 3.97 18.75
N SER A 124 0.01 3.31 19.86
CA SER A 124 -0.03 1.85 20.03
C SER A 124 -1.39 1.18 19.83
N ARG A 125 -2.49 1.94 19.89
CA ARG A 125 -3.88 1.45 19.67
C ARG A 125 -4.56 2.12 18.49
N SER A 126 -3.78 2.80 17.64
CA SER A 126 -4.26 3.57 16.51
C SER A 126 -4.03 2.83 15.21
N HIS A 127 -4.70 3.28 14.16
CA HIS A 127 -4.63 2.68 12.84
C HIS A 127 -4.55 3.75 11.76
N LEU A 128 -3.46 3.73 11.00
CA LEU A 128 -3.33 4.51 9.78
C LEU A 128 -3.66 3.63 8.57
N ILE A 129 -4.55 4.13 7.72
CA ILE A 129 -4.89 3.53 6.43
C ILE A 129 -4.45 4.51 5.35
N LEU A 130 -3.61 4.04 4.43
CA LEU A 130 -3.20 4.76 3.23
C LEU A 130 -3.85 4.07 2.02
N HIS A 131 -4.62 4.82 1.25
CA HIS A 131 -5.36 4.29 0.11
C HIS A 131 -5.02 5.06 -1.16
N SER A 132 -4.68 4.32 -2.21
CA SER A 132 -4.59 4.83 -3.58
C SER A 132 -5.33 3.91 -4.54
N GLU A 133 -6.17 4.45 -5.40
CA GLU A 133 -6.85 3.64 -6.44
C GLU A 133 -5.87 3.21 -7.55
N GLY A 134 -4.68 3.82 -7.62
CA GLY A 134 -3.62 3.45 -8.55
C GLY A 134 -3.88 3.84 -10.00
N GLN A 135 -4.70 4.87 -10.23
CA GLN A 135 -5.03 5.37 -11.57
C GLN A 135 -3.79 5.76 -12.36
N GLY A 136 -3.79 5.58 -13.68
CA GLY A 136 -2.69 6.03 -14.55
C GLY A 136 -1.31 5.56 -14.08
N ASP A 137 -1.20 4.28 -13.70
CA ASP A 137 0.02 3.65 -13.16
C ASP A 137 0.52 4.27 -11.85
N GLY A 138 -0.41 4.79 -11.04
CA GLY A 138 -0.16 5.33 -9.72
C GLY A 138 0.04 4.27 -8.63
N GLY A 139 0.16 4.72 -7.39
CA GLY A 139 0.52 3.85 -6.27
C GLY A 139 0.63 4.58 -4.93
N VAL A 140 1.27 3.92 -3.96
CA VAL A 140 1.63 4.49 -2.67
C VAL A 140 3.15 4.49 -2.52
N GLN A 141 3.72 5.65 -2.21
CA GLN A 141 5.16 5.82 -1.99
C GLN A 141 5.45 6.27 -0.57
N ILE A 142 6.36 5.60 0.12
CA ILE A 142 6.76 5.93 1.49
C ILE A 142 8.23 6.37 1.52
N ASP A 143 8.44 7.68 1.61
CA ASP A 143 9.76 8.35 1.64
C ASP A 143 10.16 8.83 3.04
N GLY A 144 9.23 8.82 4.00
CA GLY A 144 9.44 9.07 5.44
C GLY A 144 9.32 7.79 6.26
N ASP A 145 9.84 7.80 7.49
CA ASP A 145 9.71 6.65 8.40
C ASP A 145 8.28 6.56 8.94
N ILE A 146 7.73 5.34 9.05
CA ILE A 146 6.48 5.10 9.77
C ILE A 146 6.78 4.30 11.02
N THR A 147 6.48 4.86 12.19
CA THR A 147 6.82 4.27 13.49
C THR A 147 5.60 4.06 14.37
N SER A 148 5.62 2.99 15.17
CA SER A 148 4.63 2.69 16.19
C SER A 148 5.16 1.69 17.22
N GLU A 149 4.59 1.74 18.42
CA GLU A 149 4.79 0.74 19.49
C GLU A 149 3.53 -0.14 19.63
N GLY A 150 3.07 -0.74 18.54
CA GLY A 150 1.92 -1.67 18.52
C GLY A 150 0.71 -1.24 17.68
N GLY A 151 0.72 -0.02 17.12
CA GLY A 151 -0.32 0.48 16.23
C GLY A 151 -0.24 -0.12 14.83
N ASN A 152 -1.32 0.03 14.06
CA ASN A 152 -1.49 -0.66 12.79
C ASN A 152 -1.28 0.28 11.59
N LEU A 153 -0.72 -0.27 10.51
CA LEU A 153 -0.64 0.37 9.20
C LEU A 153 -1.29 -0.54 8.16
N THR A 154 -2.28 -0.02 7.45
CA THR A 154 -2.82 -0.65 6.25
C THR A 154 -2.49 0.20 5.02
N ILE A 155 -1.95 -0.42 3.97
CA ILE A 155 -1.73 0.22 2.67
C ILE A 155 -2.56 -0.54 1.63
N ASN A 156 -3.53 0.15 1.03
CA ASN A 156 -4.35 -0.38 -0.05
C ASN A 156 -4.02 0.38 -1.32
N SER A 157 -3.40 -0.28 -2.29
CA SER A 157 -3.09 0.33 -3.59
C SER A 157 -3.69 -0.48 -4.74
N GLY A 158 -4.45 0.15 -5.62
CA GLY A 158 -4.82 -0.44 -6.92
C GLY A 158 -3.64 -0.59 -7.88
N GLY A 159 -2.53 0.10 -7.59
CA GLY A 159 -1.25 0.05 -8.29
C GLY A 159 -0.11 -0.41 -7.37
N TRP A 160 1.08 0.16 -7.55
CA TRP A 160 2.29 -0.25 -6.83
C TRP A 160 2.39 0.31 -5.41
N VAL A 161 3.23 -0.31 -4.58
CA VAL A 161 3.63 0.22 -3.27
C VAL A 161 5.15 0.20 -3.19
N ASP A 162 5.80 1.36 -3.08
CA ASP A 162 7.26 1.46 -2.95
C ASP A 162 7.61 2.12 -1.62
N VAL A 163 8.39 1.42 -0.80
CA VAL A 163 8.83 1.85 0.53
C VAL A 163 10.32 2.12 0.49
N HIS A 164 10.69 3.40 0.63
CA HIS A 164 12.06 3.88 0.56
C HIS A 164 12.74 4.06 1.91
N LYS A 165 11.95 4.06 2.99
CA LYS A 165 12.38 4.25 4.38
C LYS A 165 11.93 3.10 5.29
N ASN A 166 11.95 3.32 6.61
CA ASN A 166 11.64 2.30 7.60
C ASN A 166 10.14 2.23 7.89
N ILE A 167 9.65 1.02 8.15
CA ILE A 167 8.35 0.78 8.78
C ILE A 167 8.61 -0.03 10.05
N THR A 168 8.43 0.57 11.22
CA THR A 168 8.69 -0.07 12.52
C THR A 168 7.46 0.05 13.41
N LEU A 169 6.65 -1.00 13.49
CA LEU A 169 5.40 -1.02 14.25
C LEU A 169 5.47 -1.86 15.53
N GLY A 170 6.63 -2.47 15.82
CA GLY A 170 6.78 -3.46 16.89
C GLY A 170 5.85 -4.65 16.65
N THR A 171 4.98 -4.95 17.60
CA THR A 171 3.94 -5.98 17.45
C THR A 171 2.68 -5.48 16.74
N GLY A 172 2.68 -4.28 16.17
CA GLY A 172 1.58 -3.77 15.34
C GLY A 172 1.47 -4.49 14.00
N PHE A 173 0.29 -4.41 13.37
CA PHE A 173 0.04 -5.05 12.08
C PHE A 173 0.40 -4.14 10.91
N LEU A 174 1.28 -4.62 10.03
CA LEU A 174 1.51 -4.11 8.69
C LEU A 174 0.74 -4.95 7.69
N ASN A 175 -0.30 -4.38 7.09
CA ASN A 175 -1.08 -5.02 6.04
C ASN A 175 -0.98 -4.24 4.74
N ILE A 176 -0.47 -4.86 3.67
CA ILE A 176 -0.37 -4.23 2.36
C ILE A 176 -1.17 -5.07 1.36
N THR A 177 -2.03 -4.43 0.57
CA THR A 177 -2.67 -5.04 -0.60
C THR A 177 -2.36 -4.16 -1.81
N ALA A 178 -1.70 -4.73 -2.82
CA ALA A 178 -1.30 -4.02 -4.03
C ALA A 178 -1.83 -4.70 -5.29
N GLY A 179 -2.37 -3.91 -6.22
CA GLY A 179 -2.62 -4.31 -7.60
C GLY A 179 -1.38 -4.24 -8.50
N GLY A 180 -0.30 -3.66 -7.99
CA GLY A 180 1.01 -3.56 -8.62
C GLY A 180 2.07 -4.34 -7.86
N SER A 181 3.33 -4.09 -8.22
CA SER A 181 4.48 -4.61 -7.50
C SER A 181 4.60 -3.94 -6.13
N VAL A 182 5.21 -4.64 -5.16
CA VAL A 182 5.57 -4.05 -3.87
C VAL A 182 7.09 -4.06 -3.75
N ALA A 183 7.67 -2.90 -3.41
CA ALA A 183 9.10 -2.75 -3.25
C ALA A 183 9.48 -2.23 -1.86
N PHE A 184 10.57 -2.78 -1.34
CA PHE A 184 11.33 -2.24 -0.21
C PHE A 184 12.76 -2.05 -0.69
N GLU A 185 13.01 -0.89 -1.27
CA GLU A 185 14.25 -0.53 -1.97
C GLU A 185 14.52 0.95 -1.74
N LYS A 186 15.70 1.46 -2.07
CA LYS A 186 15.94 2.91 -1.98
C LYS A 186 15.40 3.60 -3.23
N GLY A 187 14.75 4.75 -3.05
CA GLY A 187 14.33 5.59 -4.17
C GLY A 187 15.54 6.08 -4.98
N GLY A 188 15.53 5.82 -6.29
CA GLY A 188 16.59 6.25 -7.20
C GLY A 188 17.78 5.27 -7.24
N ASN A 189 18.77 5.44 -6.38
CA ASN A 189 19.96 4.57 -6.36
C ASN A 189 19.83 3.45 -5.32
N ASN A 190 20.28 2.25 -5.65
CA ASN A 190 20.21 1.08 -4.76
C ASN A 190 21.27 1.10 -3.64
N ALA A 191 21.92 2.24 -3.41
CA ALA A 191 23.02 2.36 -2.45
C ALA A 191 22.48 2.73 -1.05
N ARG A 192 22.25 1.71 -0.22
CA ARG A 192 22.07 1.80 1.25
C ARG A 192 22.52 0.49 1.89
N ASN A 193 22.75 0.49 3.20
CA ASN A 193 22.94 -0.76 3.94
C ASN A 193 21.57 -1.35 4.30
N ALA A 194 21.50 -2.66 4.52
CA ALA A 194 20.25 -3.27 4.96
C ALA A 194 19.80 -2.78 6.34
N THR A 195 20.74 -2.32 7.17
CA THR A 195 20.44 -1.73 8.48
C THR A 195 19.67 -0.42 8.39
N ASP A 196 19.77 0.30 7.28
CA ASP A 196 19.16 1.62 7.08
C ASP A 196 17.72 1.54 6.55
N ALA A 197 17.23 0.32 6.27
CA ALA A 197 15.88 0.03 5.82
C ALA A 197 15.31 -1.19 6.52
N GLN A 198 14.53 -0.93 7.56
CA GLN A 198 13.93 -1.91 8.45
C GLN A 198 12.43 -2.01 8.20
N ILE A 199 11.93 -3.24 8.12
CA ILE A 199 10.51 -3.56 8.23
C ILE A 199 10.34 -4.39 9.49
N THR A 200 9.76 -3.82 10.54
CA THR A 200 9.53 -4.50 11.82
C THR A 200 8.05 -4.47 12.14
N ALA A 201 7.36 -5.59 11.94
CA ALA A 201 5.92 -5.71 12.16
C ALA A 201 5.49 -7.19 12.20
N GLN A 202 4.23 -7.42 12.57
CA GLN A 202 3.51 -8.63 12.13
C GLN A 202 2.53 -8.28 11.02
N GLY A 203 1.99 -9.26 10.30
CA GLY A 203 0.92 -9.03 9.32
C GLY A 203 1.19 -9.62 7.95
N THR A 204 0.48 -9.11 6.93
CA THR A 204 0.48 -9.70 5.59
C THR A 204 0.60 -8.66 4.48
N ILE A 205 1.52 -8.90 3.56
CA ILE A 205 1.77 -8.12 2.35
C ILE A 205 1.35 -8.96 1.15
N THR A 206 0.35 -8.51 0.40
CA THR A 206 -0.27 -9.26 -0.69
C THR A 206 -0.21 -8.50 -2.00
N VAL A 207 0.16 -9.20 -3.07
CA VAL A 207 -0.03 -8.71 -4.45
C VAL A 207 -1.11 -9.55 -5.14
N ASN A 208 -2.09 -8.88 -5.72
CA ASN A 208 -3.31 -9.54 -6.24
C ASN A 208 -3.45 -9.51 -7.78
N LYS A 209 -2.41 -9.11 -8.52
CA LYS A 209 -2.38 -9.17 -9.99
C LYS A 209 -1.22 -10.02 -10.52
N ASP A 210 -1.47 -10.61 -11.68
CA ASP A 210 -0.48 -11.36 -12.45
C ASP A 210 0.63 -10.44 -12.97
N ASP A 211 1.78 -11.03 -13.30
CA ASP A 211 2.91 -10.32 -13.92
C ASP A 211 3.40 -9.14 -13.07
N LYS A 212 3.45 -9.33 -11.75
CA LYS A 212 3.99 -8.39 -10.75
C LYS A 212 5.12 -9.03 -9.95
N GLN A 213 5.70 -8.25 -9.06
CA GLN A 213 6.89 -8.69 -8.32
C GLN A 213 6.97 -8.13 -6.90
N PHE A 214 7.65 -8.88 -6.04
CA PHE A 214 8.29 -8.32 -4.85
C PHE A 214 9.71 -7.86 -5.20
N ARG A 215 10.05 -6.63 -4.82
CA ARG A 215 11.40 -6.09 -5.02
C ARG A 215 12.02 -5.73 -3.68
N PHE A 216 13.10 -6.39 -3.30
CA PHE A 216 13.83 -6.08 -2.07
C PHE A 216 15.25 -5.70 -2.43
N ASN A 217 15.72 -4.60 -1.88
CA ASN A 217 17.12 -4.21 -2.01
C ASN A 217 17.65 -3.65 -0.72
N ASN A 218 18.74 -4.26 -0.22
CA ASN A 218 19.44 -3.82 0.99
C ASN A 218 18.44 -3.53 2.11
N VAL A 219 17.80 -4.58 2.65
CA VAL A 219 16.67 -4.46 3.58
C VAL A 219 16.77 -5.50 4.70
N SER A 220 16.38 -5.09 5.91
CA SER A 220 16.20 -6.00 7.03
C SER A 220 14.71 -6.19 7.31
N ILE A 221 14.28 -7.44 7.42
CA ILE A 221 12.89 -7.84 7.60
C ILE A 221 12.76 -8.57 8.93
N ASN A 222 12.01 -7.96 9.85
CA ASN A 222 11.88 -8.40 11.24
C ASN A 222 10.42 -8.75 11.51
N GLY A 223 10.11 -10.05 11.44
CA GLY A 223 8.77 -10.57 11.65
C GLY A 223 8.46 -10.76 13.13
N MET A 224 7.63 -9.89 13.69
CA MET A 224 7.25 -9.93 15.11
C MET A 224 6.04 -10.87 15.33
N GLY A 225 5.79 -11.29 16.58
CA GLY A 225 4.58 -12.05 16.94
C GLY A 225 4.35 -13.29 16.06
N GLU A 226 3.20 -13.36 15.39
CA GLU A 226 2.83 -14.43 14.45
C GLU A 226 3.58 -14.38 13.10
N GLY A 227 4.43 -13.37 12.94
CA GLY A 227 5.31 -13.17 11.80
C GLY A 227 4.80 -12.21 10.75
N LEU A 228 5.67 -11.91 9.80
CA LEU A 228 5.40 -11.09 8.62
C LEU A 228 5.38 -11.99 7.37
N LYS A 229 4.28 -11.92 6.63
CA LYS A 229 4.02 -12.80 5.48
C LYS A 229 3.93 -12.00 4.19
N PHE A 230 4.70 -12.38 3.20
CA PHE A 230 4.62 -11.87 1.82
C PHE A 230 3.94 -12.94 0.97
N ILE A 231 2.76 -12.65 0.45
CA ILE A 231 1.91 -13.62 -0.23
C ILE A 231 1.60 -13.15 -1.65
N ALA A 232 1.94 -13.98 -2.61
CA ALA A 232 1.51 -13.84 -3.99
C ALA A 232 1.00 -15.19 -4.48
N ASN A 233 -0.32 -15.27 -4.72
CA ASN A 233 -0.95 -16.39 -5.40
C ASN A 233 -1.39 -15.92 -6.80
N GLN A 234 -0.40 -15.59 -7.64
CA GLN A 234 -0.61 -14.94 -8.93
C GLN A 234 0.29 -15.54 -9.99
N ASN A 235 -0.19 -15.56 -11.23
CA ASN A 235 0.54 -16.10 -12.36
C ASN A 235 1.67 -15.17 -12.78
N ASN A 236 2.78 -15.74 -13.24
CA ASN A 236 3.97 -15.01 -13.68
C ASN A 236 4.47 -13.98 -12.65
N PHE A 237 4.14 -14.17 -11.37
CA PHE A 237 4.68 -13.38 -10.29
C PHE A 237 6.17 -13.68 -10.14
N THR A 238 6.99 -12.67 -9.89
CA THR A 238 8.44 -12.84 -9.70
C THR A 238 8.92 -12.17 -8.42
N HIS A 239 10.19 -12.36 -8.10
CA HIS A 239 10.89 -11.51 -7.16
C HIS A 239 12.22 -11.06 -7.74
N LYS A 240 12.65 -9.90 -7.28
CA LYS A 240 13.98 -9.34 -7.52
C LYS A 240 14.53 -8.90 -6.16
N PHE A 241 15.36 -9.77 -5.59
CA PHE A 241 15.97 -9.60 -4.29
C PHE A 241 17.45 -9.36 -4.49
N ASP A 242 17.92 -8.16 -4.18
CA ASP A 242 19.29 -7.73 -4.49
C ASP A 242 20.02 -7.23 -3.22
N GLY A 243 21.33 -7.45 -3.14
CA GLY A 243 22.18 -6.90 -2.08
C GLY A 243 22.05 -7.65 -0.75
N GLU A 244 22.15 -6.93 0.36
CA GLU A 244 22.08 -7.49 1.70
C GLU A 244 20.62 -7.69 2.14
N ILE A 245 20.28 -8.90 2.59
CA ILE A 245 18.97 -9.20 3.17
C ILE A 245 19.19 -9.81 4.54
N ASN A 246 18.70 -9.13 5.58
CA ASN A 246 18.76 -9.62 6.95
C ASN A 246 17.35 -10.00 7.41
N ILE A 247 17.22 -11.18 8.02
CA ILE A 247 15.94 -11.71 8.50
C ILE A 247 16.02 -11.93 10.00
N SER A 248 15.02 -11.44 10.73
CA SER A 248 14.82 -11.77 12.14
C SER A 248 13.35 -12.13 12.43
N GLY A 249 13.13 -12.86 13.53
CA GLY A 249 11.80 -13.32 13.91
C GLY A 249 11.20 -14.27 12.87
N ILE A 250 9.87 -14.23 12.67
CA ILE A 250 9.15 -15.15 11.77
C ILE A 250 8.82 -14.45 10.46
N VAL A 251 9.46 -14.86 9.37
CA VAL A 251 9.22 -14.29 8.04
C VAL A 251 8.87 -15.40 7.05
N THR A 252 7.76 -15.23 6.34
CA THR A 252 7.35 -16.15 5.26
C THR A 252 7.20 -15.40 3.95
N ILE A 253 7.82 -15.91 2.89
CA ILE A 253 7.59 -15.46 1.52
C ILE A 253 6.96 -16.63 0.76
N ASN A 254 5.71 -16.49 0.36
CA ASN A 254 4.95 -17.48 -0.38
C ASN A 254 4.59 -16.96 -1.76
N GLN A 255 5.17 -17.60 -2.77
CA GLN A 255 4.93 -17.39 -4.17
C GLN A 255 4.33 -18.66 -4.78
N THR A 256 3.04 -18.62 -5.02
CA THR A 256 2.29 -19.68 -5.68
C THR A 256 1.63 -19.16 -6.94
N THR A 257 1.41 -20.03 -7.91
CA THR A 257 0.54 -19.70 -9.05
C THR A 257 -0.91 -19.98 -8.68
N LYS A 258 -1.82 -19.39 -9.45
CA LYS A 258 -3.23 -19.81 -9.42
C LYS A 258 -3.32 -21.30 -9.73
N LYS A 259 -4.35 -21.96 -9.21
CA LYS A 259 -4.61 -23.37 -9.49
C LYS A 259 -4.68 -23.64 -10.99
N ASP A 260 -4.15 -24.78 -11.42
CA ASP A 260 -4.18 -25.24 -12.81
C ASP A 260 -3.51 -24.27 -13.81
N ALA A 261 -2.50 -23.51 -13.35
CA ALA A 261 -1.80 -22.54 -14.19
C ALA A 261 -1.22 -23.19 -15.44
N LYS A 262 -1.36 -22.54 -16.60
CA LYS A 262 -0.67 -22.98 -17.82
C LYS A 262 0.82 -22.67 -17.71
N TYR A 263 1.66 -23.44 -18.39
CA TYR A 263 3.11 -23.29 -18.26
C TYR A 263 3.62 -21.88 -18.63
N TRP A 264 2.97 -21.17 -19.56
CA TRP A 264 3.31 -19.78 -19.93
C TRP A 264 2.82 -18.71 -18.93
N HIS A 265 1.95 -19.11 -18.00
CA HIS A 265 1.54 -18.32 -16.84
C HIS A 265 2.44 -18.59 -15.62
N ALA A 266 3.49 -19.39 -15.81
CA ALA A 266 4.45 -19.74 -14.77
C ALA A 266 5.88 -19.75 -15.34
N SER A 267 6.19 -18.86 -16.30
CA SER A 267 7.46 -18.88 -17.05
C SER A 267 8.40 -17.73 -16.71
N LYS A 268 8.02 -16.83 -15.78
CA LYS A 268 8.90 -15.73 -15.35
C LYS A 268 9.76 -16.12 -14.16
N ASP A 269 11.05 -16.22 -14.43
CA ASP A 269 12.09 -16.50 -13.45
C ASP A 269 12.11 -15.46 -12.32
N SER A 270 12.63 -15.86 -11.17
CA SER A 270 12.81 -14.97 -10.03
C SER A 270 14.25 -15.01 -9.55
N TYR A 271 14.74 -13.88 -9.05
CA TYR A 271 16.17 -13.64 -8.89
C TYR A 271 16.48 -13.21 -7.47
N TRP A 272 17.42 -13.93 -6.87
CA TRP A 272 18.13 -13.57 -5.66
C TRP A 272 19.56 -13.25 -6.09
N ASN A 273 19.90 -11.97 -6.23
CA ASN A 273 21.26 -11.50 -6.43
C ASN A 273 21.76 -10.90 -5.11
N VAL A 274 21.81 -11.75 -4.09
CA VAL A 274 22.07 -11.31 -2.71
C VAL A 274 23.57 -11.32 -2.45
N SER A 275 24.12 -10.21 -1.96
CA SER A 275 25.51 -10.22 -1.47
C SER A 275 25.64 -10.98 -0.15
N SER A 276 24.55 -11.00 0.62
CA SER A 276 24.42 -11.76 1.86
C SER A 276 22.95 -11.97 2.19
N LEU A 277 22.62 -13.17 2.68
CA LEU A 277 21.35 -13.49 3.32
C LEU A 277 21.64 -13.92 4.76
N THR A 278 21.33 -13.07 5.72
CA THR A 278 21.59 -13.33 7.15
C THR A 278 20.29 -13.71 7.84
N LEU A 279 20.31 -14.81 8.59
CA LEU A 279 19.27 -15.12 9.56
C LEU A 279 19.83 -14.84 10.95
N ASN A 280 19.20 -13.92 11.68
CA ASN A 280 19.57 -13.62 13.06
C ASN A 280 19.16 -14.77 14.00
N ASP A 281 19.67 -14.73 15.23
CA ASP A 281 19.35 -15.73 16.25
C ASP A 281 17.82 -15.93 16.40
N ASP A 282 17.42 -17.19 16.50
CA ASP A 282 16.02 -17.65 16.58
C ASP A 282 15.10 -17.28 15.39
N ALA A 283 15.65 -16.72 14.31
CA ALA A 283 14.86 -16.41 13.13
C ALA A 283 14.32 -17.67 12.45
N LYS A 284 13.05 -17.60 12.01
CA LYS A 284 12.38 -18.61 11.21
C LYS A 284 12.02 -18.01 9.87
N PHE A 285 12.81 -18.36 8.87
CA PHE A 285 12.56 -17.95 7.49
C PHE A 285 11.95 -19.11 6.68
N THR A 286 10.82 -18.86 6.04
CA THR A 286 10.17 -19.81 5.12
C THR A 286 10.03 -19.17 3.75
N PHE A 287 10.62 -19.80 2.74
CA PHE A 287 10.45 -19.41 1.34
C PHE A 287 9.75 -20.54 0.57
N ILE A 288 8.64 -20.22 -0.08
CA ILE A 288 7.87 -21.14 -0.90
C ILE A 288 7.78 -20.56 -2.30
N LYS A 289 8.28 -21.31 -3.28
CA LYS A 289 7.95 -21.10 -4.69
C LYS A 289 7.36 -22.39 -5.24
N PHE A 290 6.09 -22.34 -5.64
CA PHE A 290 5.39 -23.52 -6.15
C PHE A 290 4.50 -23.16 -7.33
N VAL A 291 4.57 -23.99 -8.38
CA VAL A 291 3.72 -23.87 -9.55
C VAL A 291 2.64 -24.94 -9.45
N ASP A 292 1.41 -24.51 -9.18
CA ASP A 292 0.21 -25.34 -9.26
C ASP A 292 -0.23 -25.39 -10.73
N SER A 293 0.27 -26.38 -11.49
CA SER A 293 -0.04 -26.55 -12.90
C SER A 293 -0.74 -27.87 -13.16
N GLY A 294 -1.87 -27.80 -13.86
CA GLY A 294 -2.50 -28.96 -14.52
C GLY A 294 -1.86 -29.30 -15.87
N SER A 295 -0.80 -28.58 -16.28
CA SER A 295 -0.12 -28.75 -17.57
C SER A 295 1.17 -29.55 -17.42
N ASN A 296 1.20 -30.74 -18.03
CA ASN A 296 2.39 -31.59 -18.08
C ASN A 296 3.27 -31.23 -19.28
N SER A 297 3.80 -29.99 -19.37
CA SER A 297 4.73 -29.68 -20.47
C SER A 297 6.04 -30.45 -20.25
N GLN A 298 6.18 -31.60 -20.91
CA GLN A 298 7.35 -32.48 -20.82
C GLN A 298 8.61 -31.88 -21.43
N ASP A 299 8.53 -30.72 -22.07
CA ASP A 299 9.67 -30.05 -22.68
C ASP A 299 10.28 -28.98 -21.77
N LEU A 300 10.82 -29.43 -20.62
CA LEU A 300 11.67 -28.60 -19.74
C LEU A 300 12.99 -28.17 -20.41
N ARG A 301 13.27 -28.66 -21.63
CA ARG A 301 14.51 -28.42 -22.40
C ARG A 301 14.33 -27.38 -23.51
N SER A 302 13.11 -26.94 -23.79
CA SER A 302 12.85 -25.85 -24.73
C SER A 302 13.42 -24.53 -24.21
N ALA A 303 14.40 -23.97 -24.91
CA ALA A 303 14.96 -22.64 -24.64
C ALA A 303 13.93 -21.50 -24.71
N ARG A 304 12.71 -21.77 -25.20
CA ARG A 304 11.66 -20.75 -25.35
C ARG A 304 10.62 -20.77 -24.24
N ARG A 305 10.36 -21.91 -23.58
CA ARG A 305 9.18 -22.09 -22.71
C ARG A 305 9.38 -23.17 -21.64
N ARG A 306 9.94 -22.78 -20.48
CA ARG A 306 10.07 -23.62 -19.28
C ARG A 306 9.29 -23.03 -18.10
N PHE A 307 9.00 -23.85 -17.09
CA PHE A 307 8.58 -23.33 -15.79
C PHE A 307 9.69 -22.47 -15.17
N ALA A 308 9.27 -21.40 -14.51
CA ALA A 308 10.12 -20.44 -13.85
C ALA A 308 10.86 -21.06 -12.67
N GLY A 309 12.18 -20.87 -12.65
CA GLY A 309 13.04 -21.23 -11.54
C GLY A 309 13.26 -20.09 -10.54
N VAL A 310 14.04 -20.40 -9.51
CA VAL A 310 14.73 -19.40 -8.68
C VAL A 310 16.19 -19.42 -9.10
N HIS A 311 16.72 -18.26 -9.47
CA HIS A 311 18.15 -18.07 -9.66
C HIS A 311 18.69 -17.45 -8.39
N PHE A 312 19.60 -18.16 -7.72
CA PHE A 312 20.25 -17.72 -6.50
C PHE A 312 21.73 -17.52 -6.81
N ASN A 313 22.14 -16.24 -6.82
CA ASN A 313 23.48 -15.75 -7.13
C ASN A 313 24.07 -15.06 -5.91
#